data_AF-A0A9E8MLR7-F1
#
_entry.id   AF-A0A9E8MLR7-F1
#
_cell.length_a   1.000
_cell.length_b   1.000
_cell.length_c   1.000
_cell.angle_alpha   90.00
_cell.angle_beta   90.00
_cell.angle_gamma   90.00
#
_symmetry.space_group_name_H-M   'P 1'
#
loop_
_entity.id
_entity.type
_entity.pdbx_description
1 polymer ?
#
loop_
_entity_poly.entity_id
_entity_poly.type
_entity_poly.pdbx_seq_one_letter_code
_entity_poly.pdbx_strand_id
1 'polypeptide(L)'
;MSSRPAPPARRRGTDPRLAIGIALVIGSIAAVVGIVAVGDEGIDVYAAPALLTAGEQVTADDLELRRVALGAEAATYLTVEEMPEEGVVVARTIGEGELVPRAAVGDARGPGSTTVVVALTTPLGATVRSGDTLDLWASPQEEAGRFGAPVVIASEAQLVREVAEEGIVAGAEAARVELLVPRRDVARILGALANGDALAAVPTALAIGG
;
A
#
# COMPACT_ATOMS: atom_id res chain seq x y z
N MET A 1 17.24 -26.27 94.15
CA MET A 1 17.64 -26.30 92.72
C MET A 1 16.94 -27.47 92.05
N SER A 2 15.99 -27.21 91.16
CA SER A 2 15.47 -28.25 90.25
C SER A 2 15.15 -27.58 88.92
N SER A 3 15.97 -27.88 87.91
CA SER A 3 15.97 -27.25 86.60
C SER A 3 14.82 -27.79 85.76
N ARG A 4 13.91 -26.92 85.31
CA ARG A 4 12.85 -27.27 84.36
C ARG A 4 13.46 -27.42 82.95
N PRO A 5 13.17 -28.50 82.20
CA PRO A 5 13.70 -28.69 80.86
C PRO A 5 13.01 -27.74 79.87
N ALA A 6 13.79 -27.20 78.93
CA ALA A 6 13.29 -26.38 77.82
C ALA A 6 12.50 -27.25 76.82
N PRO A 7 11.39 -26.75 76.24
CA PRO A 7 10.61 -27.53 75.28
C PRO A 7 11.38 -27.74 73.96
N PRO A 8 11.24 -28.89 73.31
CA PRO A 8 11.93 -29.16 72.05
C PRO A 8 11.38 -28.26 70.93
N ALA A 9 12.29 -27.64 70.17
CA ALA A 9 11.96 -26.92 68.96
C ALA A 9 11.34 -27.89 67.94
N ARG A 10 10.02 -27.80 67.74
CA ARG A 10 9.33 -28.57 66.71
C ARG A 10 9.87 -28.12 65.36
N ARG A 11 10.66 -28.97 64.71
CA ARG A 11 10.98 -28.84 63.28
C ARG A 11 9.64 -28.80 62.54
N ARG A 12 9.30 -27.64 61.98
CA ARG A 12 8.21 -27.49 61.03
C ARG A 12 8.60 -28.28 59.78
N GLY A 13 8.28 -29.57 59.77
CA GLY A 13 8.30 -30.35 58.54
C GLY A 13 7.35 -29.70 57.56
N THR A 14 7.79 -29.53 56.32
CA THR A 14 6.93 -29.09 55.23
C THR A 14 5.74 -30.03 55.16
N ASP A 15 4.55 -29.49 55.45
CA ASP A 15 3.32 -30.28 55.37
C ASP A 15 3.13 -30.70 53.90
N PRO A 16 3.08 -32.01 53.58
CA PRO A 16 2.89 -32.47 52.21
C PRO A 16 1.62 -31.90 51.58
N ARG A 17 0.60 -31.58 52.39
CA ARG A 17 -0.63 -30.92 51.92
C ARG A 17 -0.37 -29.50 51.44
N LEU A 18 0.53 -28.77 52.12
CA LEU A 18 0.96 -27.43 51.72
C LEU A 18 1.75 -27.48 50.41
N ALA A 19 2.64 -28.46 50.26
CA ALA A 19 3.41 -28.67 49.02
C ALA A 19 2.48 -28.94 47.82
N ILE A 20 1.46 -29.78 47.99
CA ILE A 20 0.45 -30.06 46.95
C ILE A 20 -0.35 -28.80 46.61
N GLY A 21 -0.79 -28.04 47.62
CA GLY A 21 -1.50 -26.78 47.41
C GLY A 21 -0.67 -25.76 46.62
N ILE A 22 0.61 -25.60 46.96
CA ILE A 22 1.54 -24.71 46.25
C ILE A 22 1.74 -25.19 44.80
N ALA A 23 1.94 -26.49 44.60
CA ALA A 23 2.10 -27.05 43.25
C ALA A 23 0.86 -26.79 42.37
N LEU A 24 -0.34 -26.92 42.94
CA LEU A 24 -1.59 -26.60 42.24
C LEU A 24 -1.68 -25.11 41.88
N VAL A 25 -1.30 -24.21 42.79
CA VAL A 25 -1.30 -22.76 42.51
C VAL A 25 -0.30 -22.42 41.40
N ILE A 26 0.92 -22.93 41.48
CA ILE A 26 1.95 -22.70 40.44
C ILE A 26 1.49 -23.26 39.09
N GLY A 27 0.92 -24.47 39.09
CA GLY A 27 0.36 -25.07 37.87
C GLY A 27 -0.79 -24.26 37.28
N SER A 28 -1.68 -23.72 38.11
CA SER A 28 -2.77 -22.86 37.67
C SER A 28 -2.26 -21.53 37.10
N ILE A 29 -1.26 -20.91 37.72
CA ILE A 29 -0.64 -19.68 37.20
C ILE A 29 0.04 -19.96 35.87
N ALA A 30 0.82 -21.03 35.79
CA ALA A 30 1.51 -21.41 34.56
C ALA A 30 0.53 -21.73 33.42
N ALA A 31 -0.58 -22.41 33.72
CA ALA A 31 -1.64 -22.68 32.76
C ALA A 31 -2.28 -21.38 32.24
N VAL A 32 -2.59 -20.44 33.13
CA VAL A 32 -3.17 -19.13 32.74
C VAL A 32 -2.16 -18.32 31.91
N VAL A 33 -0.91 -18.22 32.35
CA VAL A 33 0.16 -17.52 31.60
C VAL A 33 0.36 -18.13 30.21
N GLY A 34 0.32 -19.46 30.11
CA GLY A 34 0.40 -20.15 28.81
C GLY A 34 -0.77 -19.82 27.89
N ILE A 35 -2.00 -19.77 28.41
CA ILE A 35 -3.19 -19.39 27.63
C ILE A 35 -3.09 -17.93 27.15
N VAL A 36 -2.64 -17.01 28.01
CA VAL A 36 -2.48 -15.59 27.66
C VAL A 36 -1.38 -15.39 26.63
N ALA A 37 -0.25 -16.11 26.75
CA ALA A 37 0.88 -15.97 25.82
C ALA A 37 0.55 -16.41 24.38
N VAL A 38 -0.33 -17.41 24.21
CA VAL A 38 -0.80 -17.85 22.88
C VAL A 38 -1.76 -16.82 22.25
N GLY A 39 -2.39 -15.95 23.06
CA GLY A 39 -3.29 -14.91 22.57
C GLY A 39 -2.62 -13.59 22.18
N ASP A 40 -1.31 -13.43 22.43
CA ASP A 40 -0.58 -12.15 22.26
C ASP A 40 0.17 -12.05 20.90
N GLU A 41 -0.23 -12.88 19.92
CA GLU A 41 0.20 -12.79 18.52
C GLU A 41 -0.49 -11.61 17.80
N GLY A 42 -0.33 -10.40 18.37
CA GLY A 42 -0.76 -9.17 17.74
C GLY A 42 0.14 -8.78 16.56
N ILE A 43 -0.44 -8.11 15.58
CA ILE A 43 0.26 -7.45 14.48
C ILE A 43 0.24 -5.94 14.69
N ASP A 44 1.31 -5.27 14.28
CA ASP A 44 1.39 -3.82 14.36
C ASP A 44 0.76 -3.21 13.10
N VAL A 45 -0.28 -2.41 13.29
CA VAL A 45 -0.98 -1.69 12.22
C VAL A 45 -0.99 -0.19 12.51
N TYR A 46 -1.14 0.62 11.48
CA TYR A 46 -1.24 2.07 11.66
C TYR A 46 -2.62 2.49 12.17
N ALA A 47 -2.64 3.53 13.01
CA ALA A 47 -3.82 4.22 13.50
C ALA A 47 -3.66 5.73 13.33
N ALA A 48 -4.77 6.42 13.10
CA ALA A 48 -4.81 7.86 12.92
C ALA A 48 -4.76 8.57 14.29
N PRO A 49 -3.71 9.35 14.61
CA PRO A 49 -3.64 10.10 15.88
C PRO A 49 -4.61 11.28 15.93
N ALA A 50 -5.08 11.76 14.78
CA ALA A 50 -6.04 12.84 14.63
C ALA A 50 -6.96 12.54 13.43
N LEU A 51 -7.97 13.39 13.22
CA LEU A 51 -8.82 13.30 12.03
C LEU A 51 -7.98 13.47 10.76
N LEU A 52 -7.93 12.45 9.91
CA LEU A 52 -7.28 12.52 8.60
C LEU A 52 -8.32 12.75 7.52
N THR A 53 -8.08 13.73 6.66
CA THR A 53 -9.05 14.17 5.65
C THR A 53 -8.73 13.60 4.27
N ALA A 54 -9.77 13.37 3.46
CA ALA A 54 -9.56 12.89 2.09
C ALA A 54 -8.70 13.88 1.27
N GLY A 55 -7.66 13.36 0.62
CA GLY A 55 -6.66 14.13 -0.15
C GLY A 55 -5.39 14.48 0.63
N GLU A 56 -5.38 14.25 1.94
CA GLU A 56 -4.21 14.47 2.79
C GLU A 56 -3.13 13.41 2.52
N GLN A 57 -1.88 13.85 2.41
CA GLN A 57 -0.72 12.95 2.31
C GLN A 57 -0.20 12.70 3.72
N VAL A 58 -0.01 11.43 4.07
CA VAL A 58 0.46 10.99 5.39
C VAL A 58 1.62 10.01 5.22
N THR A 59 2.60 10.14 6.09
CA THR A 59 3.78 9.27 6.18
C THR A 59 3.71 8.40 7.43
N ALA A 60 4.67 7.49 7.61
CA ALA A 60 4.77 6.67 8.82
C ALA A 60 4.89 7.52 10.10
N ASP A 61 5.54 8.69 10.02
CA ASP A 61 5.76 9.59 11.15
C ASP A 61 4.50 10.35 11.58
N ASP A 62 3.51 10.44 10.69
CA ASP A 62 2.22 11.10 10.94
C ASP A 62 1.18 10.15 11.57
N LEU A 63 1.53 8.87 11.71
CA LEU A 63 0.64 7.80 12.17
C LEU A 63 1.15 7.13 13.44
N GLU A 64 0.25 6.54 14.21
CA GLU A 64 0.60 5.76 15.40
C GLU A 64 0.60 4.26 15.09
N LEU A 65 1.59 3.52 15.59
CA LEU A 65 1.55 2.07 15.56
C LEU A 65 0.70 1.53 16.72
N ARG A 66 -0.26 0.67 16.39
CA ARG A 66 -1.12 0.00 17.37
C ARG A 66 -1.06 -1.50 17.15
N ARG A 67 -0.64 -2.20 18.20
CA ARG A 67 -0.62 -3.67 18.23
C ARG A 67 -2.03 -4.20 18.48
N VAL A 68 -2.55 -4.99 17.54
CA VAL A 68 -3.94 -5.49 17.59
C VAL A 68 -3.99 -6.99 17.28
N ALA A 69 -4.82 -7.71 18.03
CA ALA A 69 -5.09 -9.13 17.81
C ALA A 69 -6.33 -9.29 16.91
N LEU A 70 -6.17 -9.03 15.61
CA LEU A 70 -7.26 -9.09 14.61
C LEU A 70 -7.30 -10.42 13.84
N GLY A 71 -6.34 -11.32 14.07
CA GLY A 71 -6.22 -12.56 13.30
C GLY A 71 -6.14 -12.27 11.80
N ALA A 72 -6.97 -12.94 11.01
CA ALA A 72 -7.00 -12.78 9.54
C ALA A 72 -7.48 -11.39 9.08
N GLU A 73 -8.24 -10.66 9.89
CA GLU A 73 -8.77 -9.33 9.50
C GLU A 73 -7.69 -8.24 9.48
N ALA A 74 -6.52 -8.50 10.08
CA ALA A 74 -5.38 -7.61 10.07
C ALA A 74 -4.96 -7.18 8.66
N ALA A 75 -5.10 -8.07 7.67
CA ALA A 75 -4.76 -7.80 6.28
C ALA A 75 -5.61 -6.69 5.64
N THR A 76 -6.70 -6.26 6.29
CA THR A 76 -7.57 -5.15 5.85
C THR A 76 -7.04 -3.78 6.24
N TYR A 77 -6.11 -3.74 7.20
CA TYR A 77 -5.51 -2.52 7.74
C TYR A 77 -4.08 -2.35 7.24
N LEU A 78 -3.62 -1.11 7.17
CA LEU A 78 -2.29 -0.78 6.68
C LEU A 78 -1.24 -1.22 7.71
N THR A 79 -0.35 -2.12 7.32
CA THR A 79 0.76 -2.59 8.17
C THR A 79 2.04 -1.82 7.89
N VAL A 80 3.05 -2.00 8.76
CA VAL A 80 4.34 -1.33 8.66
C VAL A 80 5.05 -1.64 7.35
N GLU A 81 4.95 -2.89 6.88
CA GLU A 81 5.61 -3.39 5.67
C GLU A 81 5.00 -2.84 4.39
N GLU A 82 3.78 -2.31 4.45
CA GLU A 82 3.02 -1.84 3.29
C GLU A 82 3.11 -0.32 3.10
N MET A 83 3.71 0.40 4.04
CA MET A 83 3.90 1.84 3.95
C MET A 83 5.05 2.18 2.98
N PRO A 84 4.79 2.91 1.88
CA PRO A 84 5.84 3.42 1.00
C PRO A 84 6.68 4.50 1.69
N GLU A 85 7.93 4.68 1.27
CA GLU A 85 8.80 5.74 1.80
C GLU A 85 8.23 7.14 1.55
N GLU A 86 7.51 7.34 0.43
CA GLU A 86 6.87 8.61 0.09
C GLU A 86 5.52 8.83 0.79
N GLY A 87 5.06 7.85 1.57
CA GLY A 87 3.77 7.85 2.24
C GLY A 87 2.60 7.47 1.34
N VAL A 88 1.39 7.72 1.84
CA VAL A 88 0.13 7.42 1.18
C VAL A 88 -0.78 8.63 1.19
N VAL A 89 -1.80 8.63 0.34
CA VAL A 89 -2.85 9.65 0.35
C VAL A 89 -4.15 9.06 0.86
N VAL A 90 -4.78 9.78 1.77
CA VAL A 90 -6.07 9.43 2.36
C VAL A 90 -7.15 9.54 1.28
N ALA A 91 -7.76 8.42 0.90
CA ALA A 91 -8.80 8.35 -0.13
C ALA A 91 -10.20 8.68 0.42
N ARG A 92 -10.42 8.52 1.72
CA ARG A 92 -11.64 8.90 2.45
C ARG A 92 -11.27 9.32 3.87
N THR A 93 -12.06 10.19 4.49
CA THR A 93 -11.81 10.64 5.86
C THR A 93 -11.71 9.46 6.84
N ILE A 94 -10.69 9.49 7.70
CA ILE A 94 -10.43 8.50 8.75
C ILE A 94 -10.54 9.22 10.09
N GLY A 95 -11.31 8.66 11.03
CA GLY A 95 -11.53 9.28 12.34
C GLY A 95 -10.29 9.25 13.23
N GLU A 96 -10.23 10.17 14.20
CA GLU A 96 -9.23 10.12 15.27
C GLU A 96 -9.34 8.79 16.05
N GLY A 97 -8.19 8.13 16.24
CA GLY A 97 -8.07 6.84 16.92
C GLY A 97 -8.46 5.62 16.08
N GLU A 98 -8.94 5.81 14.85
CA GLU A 98 -9.31 4.72 13.93
C GLU A 98 -8.06 4.03 13.39
N LEU A 99 -8.11 2.70 13.24
CA LEU A 99 -7.08 1.95 12.52
C LEU A 99 -7.18 2.27 11.03
N VAL A 100 -6.05 2.53 10.36
CA VAL A 100 -6.01 2.95 8.96
C VAL A 100 -6.41 1.79 8.05
N PRO A 101 -7.61 1.80 7.43
CA PRO A 101 -8.01 0.75 6.51
C PRO A 101 -7.25 0.90 5.20
N ARG A 102 -6.78 -0.21 4.60
CA ARG A 102 -6.08 -0.16 3.31
C ARG A 102 -6.91 0.46 2.20
N ALA A 103 -8.21 0.18 2.19
CA ALA A 103 -9.14 0.76 1.22
C ALA A 103 -9.37 2.27 1.42
N ALA A 104 -8.92 2.84 2.55
CA ALA A 104 -9.02 4.26 2.84
C ALA A 104 -7.77 5.05 2.44
N VAL A 105 -6.73 4.38 1.95
CA VAL A 105 -5.48 4.99 1.50
C VAL A 105 -5.18 4.58 0.05
N GLY A 106 -4.62 5.49 -0.71
CA GLY A 106 -4.12 5.27 -2.05
C GLY A 106 -2.65 5.65 -2.14
N ASP A 107 -2.01 5.29 -3.25
CA ASP A 107 -0.66 5.76 -3.55
C ASP A 107 -0.61 7.30 -3.46
N ALA A 108 0.47 7.86 -2.92
CA ALA A 108 0.70 9.30 -2.88
C ALA A 108 0.64 9.97 -4.27
N ARG A 109 0.85 9.21 -5.35
CA ARG A 109 0.63 9.61 -6.75
C ARG A 109 -0.86 9.76 -7.09
N GLY A 110 -1.73 8.99 -6.44
CA GLY A 110 -3.17 8.85 -6.69
C GLY A 110 -4.02 10.14 -6.72
N PRO A 111 -3.88 11.12 -5.81
CA PRO A 111 -4.61 12.39 -5.93
C PRO A 111 -4.09 13.26 -7.09
N GLY A 112 -2.85 13.05 -7.52
CA GLY A 112 -2.19 13.78 -8.59
C GLY A 112 -2.32 13.14 -9.97
N SER A 113 -2.79 11.89 -10.08
CA SER A 113 -2.84 11.14 -11.34
C SER A 113 -4.23 10.58 -11.68
N THR A 114 -4.47 10.26 -12.94
CA THR A 114 -5.66 9.57 -13.44
C THR A 114 -5.29 8.66 -14.60
N THR A 115 -6.12 7.68 -14.93
CA THR A 115 -5.90 6.86 -16.13
C THR A 115 -6.56 7.49 -17.35
N VAL A 116 -5.89 7.39 -18.50
CA VAL A 116 -6.39 7.79 -19.82
C VAL A 116 -5.99 6.71 -20.83
N VAL A 117 -6.89 6.38 -21.75
CA VAL A 117 -6.60 5.48 -22.87
C VAL A 117 -6.29 6.32 -24.11
N VAL A 118 -5.14 6.08 -24.74
CA VAL A 118 -4.71 6.77 -25.96
C VAL A 118 -4.37 5.77 -27.06
N ALA A 119 -4.59 6.17 -28.31
CA ALA A 119 -4.16 5.42 -29.48
C ALA A 119 -2.84 6.00 -29.99
N LEU A 120 -1.78 5.19 -30.02
CA LEU A 120 -0.46 5.59 -30.48
C LEU A 120 -0.32 5.36 -31.98
N THR A 121 0.20 6.35 -32.69
CA THR A 121 0.49 6.24 -34.14
C THR A 121 1.73 5.40 -34.43
N THR A 122 2.60 5.23 -33.43
CA THR A 122 3.76 4.34 -33.49
C THR A 122 3.61 3.22 -32.46
N PRO A 123 4.01 1.98 -32.78
CA PRO A 123 4.00 0.89 -31.81
C PRO A 123 4.93 1.20 -30.64
N LEU A 124 4.60 0.69 -29.46
CA LEU A 124 5.52 0.72 -28.33
C LEU A 124 6.76 -0.11 -28.64
N GLY A 125 7.90 0.30 -28.07
CA GLY A 125 9.13 -0.49 -28.17
C GLY A 125 8.96 -1.85 -27.50
N ALA A 126 9.52 -2.90 -28.10
CA ALA A 126 9.38 -4.28 -27.60
C ALA A 126 9.97 -4.52 -26.19
N THR A 127 10.73 -3.56 -25.67
CA THR A 127 11.30 -3.57 -24.31
C THR A 127 10.36 -2.97 -23.27
N VAL A 128 9.32 -2.25 -23.67
CA VAL A 128 8.39 -1.56 -22.76
C VAL A 128 7.45 -2.56 -22.10
N ARG A 129 7.21 -2.38 -20.80
CA ARG A 129 6.35 -3.22 -19.96
C ARG A 129 5.40 -2.37 -19.13
N SER A 130 4.30 -2.98 -18.68
CA SER A 130 3.44 -2.39 -17.65
C SER A 130 4.27 -2.01 -16.42
N GLY A 131 4.09 -0.79 -15.94
CA GLY A 131 4.86 -0.16 -14.88
C GLY A 131 5.96 0.79 -15.38
N ASP A 132 6.35 0.71 -16.66
CA ASP A 132 7.38 1.60 -17.20
C ASP A 132 6.90 3.05 -17.30
N THR A 133 7.83 3.97 -17.05
CA THR A 133 7.59 5.41 -17.17
C THR A 133 7.92 5.88 -18.59
N LEU A 134 6.99 6.62 -19.16
CA LEU A 134 6.98 7.11 -20.53
C LEU A 134 6.75 8.63 -20.55
N ASP A 135 7.30 9.29 -21.55
CA ASP A 135 6.87 10.60 -22.00
C ASP A 135 5.85 10.41 -23.14
N LEU A 136 4.71 11.08 -23.02
CA LEU A 136 3.71 11.12 -24.09
C LEU A 136 3.93 12.37 -24.94
N TRP A 137 4.12 12.14 -26.23
CA TRP A 137 4.34 13.16 -27.25
C TRP A 137 3.12 13.28 -28.15
N ALA A 138 2.83 14.51 -28.57
CA ALA A 138 1.83 14.80 -29.59
C ALA A 138 2.44 15.64 -30.70
N SER A 139 2.21 15.23 -31.94
CA SER A 139 2.49 16.04 -33.13
C SER A 139 1.17 16.62 -33.64
N PRO A 140 0.99 17.96 -33.58
CA PRO A 140 -0.25 18.60 -34.01
C PRO A 140 -0.65 18.23 -35.43
N GLN A 141 -1.92 17.91 -35.67
CA GLN A 141 -2.39 17.68 -37.05
C GLN A 141 -2.42 19.01 -37.83
N GLU A 142 -1.76 19.04 -38.97
CA GLU A 142 -1.71 20.17 -39.90
C GLU A 142 -2.51 19.88 -41.18
N GLU A 143 -2.64 20.90 -42.04
CA GLU A 143 -3.32 20.79 -43.33
C GLU A 143 -2.70 19.70 -44.23
N ALA A 144 -3.60 19.02 -44.97
CA ALA A 144 -3.29 17.94 -45.90
C ALA A 144 -2.67 16.68 -45.25
N GLY A 145 -3.02 16.38 -43.99
CA GLY A 145 -2.61 15.14 -43.32
C GLY A 145 -1.13 15.13 -42.92
N ARG A 146 -0.53 16.31 -42.80
CA ARG A 146 0.82 16.48 -42.25
C ARG A 146 0.73 16.66 -40.74
N PHE A 147 1.86 16.46 -40.06
CA PHE A 147 1.97 16.67 -38.63
C PHE A 147 3.08 17.67 -38.35
N GLY A 148 2.83 18.59 -37.42
CA GLY A 148 3.79 19.55 -36.94
C GLY A 148 4.88 18.91 -36.08
N ALA A 149 5.77 19.72 -35.53
CA ALA A 149 6.82 19.24 -34.64
C ALA A 149 6.23 18.62 -33.35
N PRO A 150 6.72 17.45 -32.92
CA PRO A 150 6.23 16.80 -31.70
C PRO A 150 6.58 17.60 -30.45
N VAL A 151 5.65 17.66 -29.50
CA VAL A 151 5.84 18.25 -28.18
C VAL A 151 5.43 17.27 -27.08
N VAL A 152 6.12 17.31 -25.93
CA VAL A 152 5.72 16.53 -24.76
C VAL A 152 4.43 17.11 -24.20
N ILE A 153 3.40 16.28 -24.12
CA ILE A 153 2.08 16.65 -23.57
C ILE A 153 1.83 16.05 -22.19
N ALA A 154 2.56 15.00 -21.81
CA ALA A 154 2.62 14.50 -20.44
C ALA A 154 3.99 13.86 -20.19
N SER A 155 4.60 14.22 -19.05
CA SER A 155 5.79 13.55 -18.53
C SER A 155 5.40 12.66 -17.37
N GLU A 156 6.21 11.64 -17.10
CA GLU A 156 5.96 10.68 -16.02
C GLU A 156 4.65 9.89 -16.21
N ALA A 157 4.26 9.64 -17.46
CA ALA A 157 3.12 8.78 -17.77
C ALA A 157 3.53 7.32 -17.57
N GLN A 158 2.83 6.57 -16.72
CA GLN A 158 3.14 5.16 -16.50
C GLN A 158 2.25 4.27 -17.37
N LEU A 159 2.84 3.27 -18.04
CA LEU A 159 2.07 2.27 -18.76
C LEU A 159 1.33 1.36 -17.77
N VAL A 160 0.00 1.38 -17.78
CA VAL A 160 -0.82 0.45 -16.99
C VAL A 160 -0.90 -0.88 -17.72
N ARG A 161 -1.35 -0.84 -18.98
CA ARG A 161 -1.45 -2.01 -19.86
C ARG A 161 -1.63 -1.61 -21.32
N GLU A 162 -1.30 -2.52 -22.21
CA GLU A 162 -1.76 -2.47 -23.59
C GLU A 162 -3.23 -2.92 -23.65
N VAL A 163 -4.03 -2.20 -24.43
CA VAL A 163 -5.44 -2.50 -24.66
C VAL A 163 -5.55 -3.21 -26.00
N ALA A 164 -5.76 -4.52 -25.99
CA ALA A 164 -6.07 -5.27 -27.19
C ALA A 164 -7.45 -4.84 -27.72
N GLU A 165 -7.57 -4.60 -29.04
CA GLU A 165 -8.89 -4.55 -29.67
C GLU A 165 -9.47 -5.97 -29.77
N GLU A 166 -10.65 -6.17 -29.22
CA GLU A 166 -11.49 -7.32 -29.55
C GLU A 166 -12.20 -7.05 -30.88
N GLY A 167 -11.51 -7.23 -32.01
CA GLY A 167 -12.04 -6.93 -33.34
C GLY A 167 -11.30 -7.63 -34.49
N ILE A 168 -12.03 -8.08 -35.52
CA ILE A 168 -11.52 -8.89 -36.65
C ILE A 168 -10.94 -8.03 -37.80
N VAL A 169 -10.76 -6.72 -37.62
CA VAL A 169 -10.33 -5.83 -38.70
C VAL A 169 -8.82 -5.59 -38.65
N ALA A 170 -8.06 -6.49 -39.30
CA ALA A 170 -6.62 -6.35 -39.47
C ALA A 170 -6.26 -5.24 -40.49
N GLY A 171 -6.30 -3.97 -40.06
CA GLY A 171 -5.58 -2.87 -40.69
C GLY A 171 -4.46 -2.41 -39.75
N ALA A 172 -3.35 -1.89 -40.26
CA ALA A 172 -2.20 -1.44 -39.46
C ALA A 172 -2.64 -0.52 -38.30
N GLU A 173 -2.80 -1.09 -37.11
CA GLU A 173 -3.61 -0.49 -36.06
C GLU A 173 -2.73 0.24 -35.05
N ALA A 174 -3.18 1.44 -34.69
CA ALA A 174 -2.57 2.25 -33.65
C ALA A 174 -2.64 1.51 -32.31
N ALA A 175 -1.49 1.23 -31.69
CA ALA A 175 -1.44 0.55 -30.39
C ALA A 175 -2.23 1.37 -29.35
N ARG A 176 -3.28 0.79 -28.77
CA ARG A 176 -4.02 1.44 -27.68
C ARG A 176 -3.40 1.07 -26.35
N VAL A 177 -3.14 2.08 -25.53
CA VAL A 177 -2.49 1.92 -24.23
C VAL A 177 -3.27 2.67 -23.17
N GLU A 178 -3.39 2.05 -22.00
CA GLU A 178 -3.88 2.71 -20.80
C GLU A 178 -2.70 3.28 -20.04
N LEU A 179 -2.71 4.59 -19.83
CA LEU A 179 -1.64 5.34 -19.18
C LEU A 179 -2.17 5.96 -17.89
N LEU A 180 -1.41 5.81 -16.81
CA LEU A 180 -1.57 6.62 -15.61
C LEU A 180 -0.81 7.93 -15.82
N VAL A 181 -1.51 9.06 -15.83
CA VAL A 181 -0.96 10.37 -16.16
C VAL A 181 -1.24 11.39 -15.04
N PRO A 182 -0.36 12.38 -14.82
CA PRO A 182 -0.67 13.49 -13.92
C PRO A 182 -1.92 14.25 -14.37
N ARG A 183 -2.85 14.57 -13.45
CA ARG A 183 -4.11 15.27 -13.73
C ARG A 183 -3.91 16.63 -14.40
N ARG A 184 -2.80 17.31 -14.09
CA ARG A 184 -2.38 18.57 -14.73
C ARG A 184 -2.17 18.47 -16.25
N ASP A 185 -1.90 17.26 -16.75
CA ASP A 185 -1.58 17.01 -18.16
C ASP A 185 -2.83 16.54 -18.96
N VAL A 186 -3.90 16.13 -18.27
CA VAL A 186 -5.12 15.58 -18.88
C VAL A 186 -5.75 16.52 -19.91
N ALA A 187 -5.81 17.82 -19.61
CA ALA A 187 -6.37 18.80 -20.54
C ALA A 187 -5.60 18.85 -21.88
N ARG A 188 -4.26 18.74 -21.83
CA ARG A 188 -3.42 18.68 -23.04
C ARG A 188 -3.65 17.39 -23.81
N ILE A 189 -3.75 16.25 -23.11
CA ILE A 189 -4.02 14.94 -23.73
C ILE A 189 -5.38 14.93 -24.43
N LEU A 190 -6.44 15.40 -23.76
CA LEU A 190 -7.77 15.47 -24.34
C LEU A 190 -7.84 16.44 -25.53
N GLY A 191 -7.09 17.55 -25.47
CA GLY A 191 -6.95 18.47 -26.59
C GLY A 191 -6.30 17.80 -27.81
N ALA A 192 -5.20 17.09 -27.61
CA ALA A 192 -4.50 16.37 -28.67
C ALA A 192 -5.40 15.29 -29.32
N LEU A 193 -6.14 14.53 -28.50
CA LEU A 193 -7.11 13.54 -28.97
C LEU A 193 -8.25 14.17 -29.78
N ALA A 194 -8.79 15.30 -29.31
CA ALA A 194 -9.87 16.00 -30.00
C ALA A 194 -9.42 16.59 -31.36
N ASN A 195 -8.14 16.97 -31.47
CA ASN A 195 -7.56 17.54 -32.68
C ASN A 195 -7.04 16.49 -33.68
N GLY A 196 -7.03 15.21 -33.31
CA GLY A 196 -6.50 14.15 -34.17
C GLY A 196 -4.97 14.15 -34.25
N ASP A 197 -4.29 14.69 -33.24
CA ASP A 197 -2.83 14.76 -33.19
C ASP A 197 -2.22 13.35 -33.21
N ALA A 198 -1.06 13.21 -33.85
CA ALA A 198 -0.32 11.95 -33.85
C ALA A 198 0.38 11.76 -32.50
N LEU A 199 -0.03 10.72 -31.76
CA LEU A 199 0.53 10.41 -30.45
C LEU A 199 1.64 9.37 -30.54
N ALA A 200 2.70 9.56 -29.76
CA ALA A 200 3.78 8.61 -29.58
C ALA A 200 4.19 8.56 -28.11
N ALA A 201 4.59 7.39 -27.62
CA ALA A 201 5.06 7.23 -26.24
C ALA A 201 6.52 6.76 -26.24
N VAL A 202 7.36 7.46 -25.49
CA VAL A 202 8.82 7.24 -25.46
C VAL A 202 9.27 6.92 -24.03
N PRO A 203 9.99 5.83 -23.78
CA PRO A 203 10.48 5.50 -22.43
C PRO A 203 11.46 6.56 -21.91
N THR A 204 11.26 7.03 -20.68
CA THR A 204 12.17 7.98 -20.01
C THR A 204 13.32 7.29 -19.29
N ALA A 205 13.10 6.04 -18.86
CA ALA A 205 14.12 5.14 -18.34
C ALA A 205 13.90 3.74 -18.93
N LEU A 206 14.96 3.16 -19.51
CA LEU A 206 14.95 1.75 -19.88
C LEU A 206 15.29 0.94 -18.64
N ALA A 207 14.34 0.19 -18.11
CA ALA A 207 14.64 -0.81 -17.09
C ALA A 207 15.69 -1.79 -17.64
N ILE A 208 16.76 -2.03 -16.89
CA ILE A 208 17.72 -3.08 -17.21
C ILE A 208 16.96 -4.39 -16.96
N GLY A 209 16.66 -5.11 -18.04
CA GLY A 209 15.75 -6.25 -18.04
C GLY A 209 16.03 -7.31 -16.96
N GLY A 210 14.94 -7.90 -16.46
CA GLY A 210 14.95 -9.15 -15.69
C GLY A 210 14.86 -10.38 -16.58
#